data_AF-A0AB39BDB5-F1
#
_entry.id   AF-A0AB39BDB5-F1
#
_cell.length_a   1.000
_cell.length_b   1.000
_cell.length_c   1.000
_cell.angle_alpha   90.00
_cell.angle_beta   90.00
_cell.angle_gamma   90.00
#
_symmetry.space_group_name_H-M   'P 1'
#
loop_
_entity.id
_entity.type
_entity.pdbx_description
1 polymer ?
#
loop_
_entity_poly.entity_id
_entity_poly.type
_entity_poly.pdbx_seq_one_letter_code
_entity_poly.pdbx_strand_id
1 'polypeptide(L)'
;MPFTISHAVVALPFVRTPLPAGAVAIGAMTPDLPLFVSAGHGYGVTHGWPGLLLVDLPVGLALFALWRILARPILPGVLPLPVGERLPVAWRGTPADGARTLWSDRGHPRAATVGAAVLATLIGILTHIVWDAFTHTGRLGAALPLLDAPVAGLPLAAWLQYASSALGLAGLVGYALWWFLRRPRTPSGDAGPRSGRPHPLVVVAFWTTTAALLAIVLVATARIVL
;
A
#
# COMPACT_ATOMS: atom_id res chain seq x y z
N MET A 1 8.18 -10.22 3.38
CA MET A 1 9.06 -9.49 4.31
C MET A 1 8.37 -9.44 5.67
N PRO A 2 9.05 -9.38 6.84
CA PRO A 2 8.35 -9.26 8.13
C PRO A 2 7.49 -8.00 8.24
N PHE A 3 7.72 -6.99 7.37
CA PHE A 3 6.95 -5.76 7.34
C PHE A 3 6.33 -5.52 5.97
N THR A 4 5.04 -5.84 5.85
CA THR A 4 4.23 -5.74 4.62
C THR A 4 4.33 -4.36 3.95
N ILE A 5 4.36 -3.27 4.72
CA ILE A 5 4.42 -1.90 4.17
C ILE A 5 5.70 -1.69 3.33
N SER A 6 6.82 -2.33 3.66
CA SER A 6 8.06 -2.17 2.91
C SER A 6 7.95 -2.65 1.46
N HIS A 7 7.08 -3.61 1.16
CA HIS A 7 6.86 -4.07 -0.22
C HIS A 7 6.26 -2.99 -1.12
N ALA A 8 5.53 -2.02 -0.56
CA ALA A 8 4.97 -0.91 -1.34
C ALA A 8 6.04 -0.05 -2.04
N VAL A 9 7.33 -0.19 -1.67
CA VAL A 9 8.45 0.47 -2.35
C VAL A 9 8.50 0.15 -3.85
N VAL A 10 8.02 -1.04 -4.26
CA VAL A 10 7.97 -1.46 -5.67
C VAL A 10 7.02 -0.60 -6.52
N ALA A 11 6.17 0.21 -5.89
CA ALA A 11 5.30 1.15 -6.58
C ALA A 11 6.02 2.43 -7.03
N LEU A 12 7.15 2.80 -6.44
CA LEU A 12 7.85 4.05 -6.73
C LEU A 12 8.24 4.22 -8.22
N PRO A 13 8.74 3.19 -8.92
CA PRO A 13 9.01 3.27 -10.36
C PRO A 13 7.77 3.59 -11.21
N PHE A 14 6.57 3.26 -10.71
CA PHE A 14 5.32 3.41 -11.46
C PHE A 14 4.67 4.79 -11.31
N VAL A 15 5.16 5.67 -10.42
CA VAL A 15 4.54 6.98 -10.14
C VAL A 15 4.41 7.87 -11.38
N ARG A 16 5.31 7.71 -12.36
CA ARG A 16 5.29 8.47 -13.62
C ARG A 16 4.79 7.66 -14.82
N THR A 17 4.28 6.45 -14.60
CA THR A 17 3.79 5.56 -15.66
C THR A 17 2.26 5.64 -15.78
N PRO A 18 1.68 5.11 -16.87
CA PRO A 18 0.23 4.96 -16.99
C PRO A 18 -0.38 4.02 -15.94
N LEU A 19 0.40 3.07 -15.41
CA LEU A 19 -0.07 2.14 -14.39
C LEU A 19 -0.34 2.88 -13.06
N PRO A 20 -1.47 2.62 -12.39
CA PRO A 20 -1.75 3.26 -11.11
C PRO A 20 -0.77 2.77 -10.04
N ALA A 21 0.22 3.60 -9.69
CA ALA A 21 1.20 3.26 -8.64
C ALA A 21 0.53 2.87 -7.31
N GLY A 22 -0.62 3.46 -6.98
CA GLY A 22 -1.40 3.07 -5.80
C GLY A 22 -1.95 1.64 -5.86
N ALA A 23 -2.30 1.13 -7.05
CA ALA A 23 -2.72 -0.26 -7.23
C ALA A 23 -1.52 -1.21 -7.09
N VAL A 24 -0.34 -0.84 -7.59
CA VAL A 24 0.90 -1.59 -7.36
C VAL A 24 1.21 -1.68 -5.86
N ALA A 25 1.17 -0.54 -5.15
CA ALA A 25 1.44 -0.49 -3.71
C ALA A 25 0.47 -1.35 -2.91
N ILE A 26 -0.83 -1.25 -3.21
CA ILE A 26 -1.88 -2.05 -2.53
C ILE A 26 -1.71 -3.53 -2.86
N GLY A 27 -1.47 -3.88 -4.13
CA GLY A 27 -1.22 -5.25 -4.53
C GLY A 27 -0.02 -5.85 -3.80
N ALA A 28 1.07 -5.09 -3.66
CA ALA A 28 2.28 -5.52 -2.96
C ALA A 28 2.09 -5.69 -1.45
N MET A 29 1.01 -5.17 -0.87
CA MET A 29 0.68 -5.35 0.54
C MET A 29 -0.42 -6.39 0.78
N THR A 30 -1.18 -6.74 -0.25
CA THR A 30 -2.41 -7.52 -0.11
C THR A 30 -2.18 -8.97 0.36
N PRO A 31 -1.17 -9.71 -0.10
CA PRO A 31 -1.01 -11.13 0.26
C PRO A 31 -0.91 -11.40 1.77
N ASP A 32 -0.39 -10.44 2.54
CA ASP A 32 -0.28 -10.55 4.00
C ASP A 32 -1.55 -10.11 4.75
N LEU A 33 -2.42 -9.29 4.15
CA LEU A 33 -3.59 -8.72 4.85
C LEU A 33 -4.53 -9.78 5.43
N PRO A 34 -4.88 -10.87 4.72
CA PRO A 34 -5.72 -11.94 5.27
C PRO A 34 -5.12 -12.63 6.50
N LEU A 35 -3.79 -12.60 6.66
CA LEU A 35 -3.10 -13.19 7.80
C LEU A 35 -3.32 -12.38 9.09
N PHE A 36 -3.55 -11.06 8.98
CA PHE A 36 -3.77 -10.17 10.13
C PHE A 36 -5.21 -10.17 10.64
N VAL A 37 -6.17 -10.62 9.82
CA VAL A 37 -7.61 -10.57 10.14
C VAL A 37 -8.22 -11.94 10.47
N SER A 38 -7.38 -12.96 10.69
CA SER A 38 -7.79 -14.33 11.04
C SER A 38 -8.95 -14.85 10.17
N ALA A 39 -8.99 -14.47 8.89
CA ALA A 39 -10.09 -14.80 7.98
C ALA A 39 -10.08 -16.26 7.51
N GLY A 40 -9.45 -17.17 8.26
CA GLY A 40 -9.38 -18.60 7.97
C GLY A 40 -8.43 -19.00 6.82
N HIS A 41 -7.78 -18.05 6.15
CA HIS A 41 -6.87 -18.33 5.05
C HIS A 41 -5.42 -18.32 5.54
N GLY A 42 -4.80 -19.50 5.62
CA GLY A 42 -3.39 -19.62 5.94
C GLY A 42 -2.49 -19.08 4.82
N TYR A 43 -1.21 -18.82 5.16
CA TYR A 43 -0.18 -18.32 4.24
C TYR A 43 -0.17 -19.03 2.87
N GLY A 44 -0.34 -20.36 2.86
CA GLY A 44 -0.34 -21.15 1.61
C GLY A 44 -1.48 -20.83 0.65
N VAL A 45 -2.58 -20.23 1.11
CA VAL A 45 -3.69 -19.82 0.25
C VAL A 45 -3.33 -18.51 -0.46
N THR A 46 -2.97 -17.46 0.27
CA THR A 46 -2.69 -16.14 -0.34
C THR A 46 -1.39 -16.14 -1.14
N HIS A 47 -0.35 -16.83 -0.65
CA HIS A 47 0.95 -16.89 -1.32
C HIS A 47 1.07 -18.04 -2.34
N GLY A 48 -0.05 -18.63 -2.73
CA GLY A 48 -0.11 -19.79 -3.61
C GLY A 48 -1.11 -19.62 -4.74
N TRP A 49 -0.99 -20.51 -5.73
CA TRP A 49 -2.04 -20.70 -6.72
C TRP A 49 -3.13 -21.63 -6.15
N PRO A 50 -4.43 -21.34 -6.34
CA PRO A 50 -5.03 -20.22 -7.09
C PRO A 50 -5.35 -18.97 -6.27
N GLY A 51 -5.01 -18.93 -4.97
CA GLY A 51 -5.45 -17.88 -4.07
C GLY A 51 -4.96 -16.48 -4.42
N LEU A 52 -3.82 -16.33 -5.09
CA LEU A 52 -3.38 -15.02 -5.60
C LEU A 52 -4.41 -14.37 -6.56
N LEU A 53 -5.17 -15.16 -7.33
CA LEU A 53 -6.23 -14.64 -8.21
C LEU A 53 -7.60 -14.62 -7.54
N LEU A 54 -7.91 -15.60 -6.70
CA LEU A 54 -9.25 -15.75 -6.11
C LEU A 54 -9.43 -14.95 -4.83
N VAL A 55 -8.33 -14.60 -4.14
CA VAL A 55 -8.32 -13.87 -2.87
C VAL A 55 -7.58 -12.55 -3.05
N ASP A 56 -6.29 -12.58 -3.38
CA ASP A 56 -5.47 -11.37 -3.33
C ASP A 56 -5.88 -10.34 -4.38
N LEU A 57 -6.14 -10.76 -5.62
CA LEU A 57 -6.55 -9.83 -6.67
C LEU A 57 -7.89 -9.13 -6.37
N PRO A 58 -8.99 -9.84 -5.99
CA PRO A 58 -10.24 -9.20 -5.57
C PRO A 58 -10.07 -8.27 -4.37
N VAL A 59 -9.34 -8.71 -3.34
CA VAL A 59 -9.09 -7.89 -2.13
C VAL A 59 -8.29 -6.64 -2.50
N GLY A 60 -7.22 -6.78 -3.29
CA GLY A 60 -6.38 -5.68 -3.72
C GLY A 60 -7.13 -4.65 -4.58
N LEU A 61 -7.99 -5.11 -5.49
CA LEU A 61 -8.86 -4.23 -6.28
C LEU A 61 -9.91 -3.53 -5.42
N ALA A 62 -10.50 -4.21 -4.44
CA ALA A 62 -11.45 -3.63 -3.50
C ALA A 62 -10.78 -2.54 -2.64
N LEU A 63 -9.57 -2.80 -2.14
CA LEU A 63 -8.76 -1.83 -1.40
C LEU A 63 -8.33 -0.66 -2.28
N PHE A 64 -7.98 -0.89 -3.55
CA PHE A 64 -7.70 0.18 -4.49
C PHE A 64 -8.93 1.04 -4.78
N ALA A 65 -10.11 0.43 -4.90
CA ALA A 65 -11.36 1.17 -5.01
C ALA A 65 -11.66 1.99 -3.76
N LEU A 66 -11.49 1.41 -2.57
CA LEU A 66 -11.63 2.11 -1.28
C LEU A 66 -10.67 3.30 -1.19
N TRP A 67 -9.43 3.12 -1.64
CA TRP A 67 -8.43 4.18 -1.71
C TRP A 67 -8.87 5.32 -2.65
N ARG A 68 -9.37 5.00 -3.85
CA ARG A 68 -9.85 5.99 -4.83
C ARG A 68 -11.12 6.71 -4.37
N ILE A 69 -12.04 6.00 -3.71
CA ILE A 69 -13.37 6.48 -3.33
C ILE A 69 -13.34 7.20 -1.98
N LEU A 70 -12.63 6.71 -0.97
CA LEU A 70 -12.68 7.28 0.38
C LEU A 70 -11.40 8.03 0.72
N ALA A 71 -10.26 7.35 0.68
CA ALA A 71 -9.03 7.91 1.21
C ALA A 71 -8.56 9.14 0.41
N ARG A 72 -8.44 9.03 -0.92
CA ARG A 72 -8.01 10.15 -1.77
C ARG A 72 -8.83 11.45 -1.58
N PRO A 73 -10.18 11.42 -1.67
CA PRO A 73 -10.99 12.63 -1.48
C PRO A 73 -10.91 13.25 -0.09
N ILE A 74 -10.73 12.42 0.95
CA ILE A 74 -10.78 12.87 2.35
C ILE A 74 -9.42 13.37 2.84
N LEU A 75 -8.32 12.73 2.43
CA LEU A 75 -6.96 13.00 2.93
C LEU A 75 -6.52 14.47 2.88
N PRO A 76 -6.75 15.24 1.79
CA PRO A 76 -6.37 16.65 1.74
C PRO A 76 -6.99 17.51 2.86
N GLY A 77 -8.16 17.12 3.37
CA GLY A 77 -8.88 17.88 4.38
C GLY A 77 -8.62 17.43 5.83
N VAL A 78 -8.22 16.17 6.04
CA VAL A 78 -8.03 15.60 7.40
C VAL A 78 -6.56 15.60 7.85
N LEU A 79 -5.62 15.64 6.90
CA LEU A 79 -4.20 15.72 7.19
C LEU A 79 -3.78 17.14 7.62
N PRO A 80 -2.64 17.29 8.32
CA PRO A 80 -2.11 18.61 8.66
C PRO A 80 -1.98 19.49 7.42
N LEU A 81 -2.35 20.76 7.53
CA LEU A 81 -2.42 21.70 6.39
C LEU A 81 -1.19 21.65 5.46
N PRO A 82 0.07 21.63 5.96
CA PRO A 82 1.23 21.56 5.07
C PRO A 82 1.26 20.29 4.20
N VAL A 83 0.74 19.18 4.70
CA VAL A 83 0.67 17.91 3.97
C VAL A 83 -0.52 17.92 3.02
N GLY A 84 -1.70 18.29 3.51
CA GLY A 84 -2.94 18.32 2.72
C GLY A 84 -2.85 19.24 1.49
N GLU A 85 -2.24 20.42 1.64
CA GLU A 85 -2.07 21.38 0.54
C GLU A 85 -1.06 20.96 -0.53
N ARG A 86 -0.19 19.98 -0.22
CA ARG A 86 0.78 19.41 -1.16
C ARG A 86 0.24 18.20 -1.91
N LEU A 87 -0.86 17.61 -1.43
CA LEU A 87 -1.49 16.49 -2.14
C LEU A 87 -2.01 16.95 -3.51
N PRO A 88 -2.07 16.04 -4.51
CA PRO A 88 -2.53 16.40 -5.84
C PRO A 88 -3.93 17.03 -5.81
N VAL A 89 -4.14 18.12 -6.56
CA VAL A 89 -5.44 18.79 -6.65
C VAL A 89 -6.53 17.82 -7.13
N ALA A 90 -6.19 16.88 -8.00
CA ALA A 90 -7.09 15.82 -8.48
C ALA A 90 -7.58 14.86 -7.38
N TRP A 91 -6.97 14.88 -6.18
CA TRP A 91 -7.47 14.12 -5.04
C TRP A 91 -8.55 14.87 -4.28
N ARG A 92 -8.72 16.18 -4.49
CA ARG A 92 -9.77 16.96 -3.80
C ARG A 92 -11.14 16.57 -4.35
N GLY A 93 -12.11 16.37 -3.46
CA GLY A 93 -13.48 16.09 -3.83
C GLY A 93 -14.21 15.32 -2.74
N THR A 94 -15.31 14.71 -3.13
CA THR A 94 -16.15 13.87 -2.26
C THR A 94 -15.99 12.39 -2.62
N PRO A 95 -16.45 11.48 -1.75
CA PRO A 95 -16.56 10.07 -2.11
C PRO A 95 -17.39 9.80 -3.37
N ALA A 96 -18.43 10.61 -3.62
CA ALA A 96 -19.20 10.51 -4.85
C ALA A 96 -18.36 10.83 -6.10
N ASP A 97 -17.44 11.80 -6.01
CA ASP A 97 -16.49 12.12 -7.09
C ASP A 97 -15.50 10.98 -7.30
N GLY A 98 -14.98 10.40 -6.22
CA GLY A 98 -14.10 9.23 -6.27
C GLY A 98 -14.78 8.01 -6.91
N ALA A 99 -16.06 7.77 -6.60
CA ALA A 99 -16.84 6.70 -7.21
C ALA A 99 -17.08 6.93 -8.71
N ARG A 100 -17.45 8.16 -9.10
CA ARG A 100 -17.63 8.52 -10.52
C ARG A 100 -16.34 8.39 -11.32
N THR A 101 -15.20 8.67 -10.70
CA THR A 101 -13.87 8.66 -11.35
C THR A 101 -13.06 7.40 -11.06
N LEU A 102 -13.64 6.37 -10.45
CA LEU A 102 -12.91 5.16 -10.04
C LEU A 102 -12.16 4.53 -11.21
N TRP A 103 -12.84 4.40 -12.34
CA TRP A 103 -12.34 3.81 -13.59
C TRP A 103 -12.17 4.89 -14.68
N SER A 104 -11.72 6.07 -14.26
CA SER A 104 -11.38 7.19 -15.12
C SER A 104 -9.99 7.68 -14.75
N ASP A 105 -9.08 7.64 -15.72
CA ASP A 105 -7.75 8.19 -15.57
C ASP A 105 -7.23 8.69 -16.93
N ARG A 106 -6.71 9.92 -16.94
CA ARG A 106 -6.04 10.54 -18.10
C ARG A 106 -6.83 10.51 -19.42
N GLY A 107 -8.16 10.44 -19.36
CA GLY A 107 -9.03 10.39 -20.55
C GLY A 107 -9.04 9.04 -21.28
N HIS A 108 -8.46 7.98 -20.70
CA HIS A 108 -8.48 6.65 -21.32
C HIS A 108 -9.86 5.99 -21.22
N PRO A 109 -10.20 5.07 -22.14
CA PRO A 109 -11.42 4.27 -22.06
C PRO A 109 -11.49 3.47 -20.75
N ARG A 110 -12.70 3.31 -20.21
CA ARG A 110 -12.92 2.60 -18.94
C ARG A 110 -12.26 1.22 -18.91
N ALA A 111 -12.39 0.43 -19.98
CA ALA A 111 -11.77 -0.89 -20.08
C ALA A 111 -10.24 -0.85 -19.93
N ALA A 112 -9.58 0.14 -20.53
CA ALA A 112 -8.14 0.32 -20.41
C ALA A 112 -7.72 0.68 -18.98
N THR A 113 -8.48 1.53 -18.29
CA THR A 113 -8.20 1.89 -16.88
C THR A 113 -8.38 0.70 -15.93
N VAL A 114 -9.42 -0.12 -16.15
CA VAL A 114 -9.65 -1.35 -15.38
C VAL A 114 -8.51 -2.33 -15.63
N GLY A 115 -8.15 -2.57 -16.91
CA GLY A 115 -7.04 -3.43 -17.26
C GLY A 115 -5.71 -2.98 -16.65
N ALA A 116 -5.43 -1.67 -16.67
CA ALA A 116 -4.25 -1.10 -16.02
C ALA A 116 -4.26 -1.27 -14.50
N ALA A 117 -5.43 -1.13 -13.84
CA ALA A 117 -5.54 -1.37 -12.40
C ALA A 117 -5.33 -2.85 -12.05
N VAL A 118 -5.93 -3.78 -12.82
CA VAL A 118 -5.72 -5.23 -12.64
C VAL A 118 -4.24 -5.58 -12.82
N LEU A 119 -3.62 -5.11 -13.91
CA LEU A 119 -2.21 -5.36 -14.19
C LEU A 119 -1.30 -4.78 -13.09
N ALA A 120 -1.57 -3.54 -12.65
CA ALA A 120 -0.81 -2.91 -11.57
C ALA A 120 -0.94 -3.68 -10.24
N THR A 121 -2.16 -4.08 -9.86
CA THR A 121 -2.38 -4.90 -8.66
C THR A 121 -1.67 -6.24 -8.75
N LEU A 122 -1.74 -6.92 -9.91
CA LEU A 122 -1.03 -8.18 -10.15
C LEU A 122 0.49 -8.02 -10.06
N ILE A 123 1.06 -6.95 -10.62
CA ILE A 123 2.49 -6.65 -10.48
C ILE A 123 2.87 -6.56 -9.00
N GLY A 124 2.07 -5.82 -8.20
CA GLY A 124 2.27 -5.74 -6.76
C GLY A 124 2.25 -7.11 -6.08
N ILE A 125 1.18 -7.88 -6.27
CA ILE A 125 1.00 -9.21 -5.69
C ILE A 125 2.16 -10.14 -6.06
N LEU A 126 2.51 -10.20 -7.35
CA LEU A 126 3.57 -11.08 -7.84
C LEU A 126 4.93 -10.68 -7.29
N THR A 127 5.25 -9.39 -7.21
CA THR A 127 6.52 -8.94 -6.62
C THR A 127 6.61 -9.30 -5.14
N HIS A 128 5.52 -9.24 -4.38
CA HIS A 128 5.46 -9.71 -2.99
C HIS A 128 5.71 -11.21 -2.90
N ILE A 129 4.90 -12.02 -3.59
CA ILE A 129 4.95 -13.49 -3.51
C ILE A 129 6.31 -14.02 -3.96
N VAL A 130 6.85 -13.50 -5.08
CA VAL A 130 8.16 -13.91 -5.59
C VAL A 130 9.23 -13.58 -4.57
N TRP A 131 9.26 -12.35 -4.05
CA TRP A 131 10.27 -11.97 -3.07
C TRP A 131 10.20 -12.85 -1.82
N ASP A 132 9.01 -13.08 -1.30
CA ASP A 132 8.81 -13.88 -0.09
C ASP A 132 9.14 -15.36 -0.28
N ALA A 133 8.94 -15.90 -1.47
CA ALA A 133 9.36 -17.25 -1.79
C ALA A 133 10.88 -17.45 -1.67
N PHE A 134 11.69 -16.41 -1.91
CA PHE A 134 13.15 -16.47 -1.81
C PHE A 134 13.70 -16.00 -0.46
N THR A 135 13.00 -15.14 0.27
CA THR A 135 13.52 -14.58 1.53
C THR A 135 13.00 -15.28 2.78
N HIS A 136 11.88 -15.99 2.74
CA HIS A 136 11.40 -16.75 3.89
C HIS A 136 12.14 -18.08 4.07
N THR A 137 12.44 -18.41 5.32
CA THR A 137 13.04 -19.69 5.70
C THR A 137 12.11 -20.86 5.32
N GLY A 138 12.68 -21.94 4.79
CA GLY A 138 11.93 -23.13 4.37
C GLY A 138 11.03 -22.94 3.14
N ARG A 139 11.22 -21.88 2.35
CA ARG A 139 10.52 -21.65 1.07
C ARG A 139 11.44 -21.94 -0.13
N LEU A 140 11.07 -21.49 -1.33
CA LEU A 140 11.84 -21.74 -2.56
C LEU A 140 13.32 -21.33 -2.43
N GLY A 141 13.62 -20.28 -1.66
CA GLY A 141 14.99 -19.87 -1.36
C GLY A 141 15.82 -20.95 -0.66
N ALA A 142 15.22 -21.81 0.16
CA ALA A 142 15.94 -22.89 0.86
C ALA A 142 16.48 -23.97 -0.10
N ALA A 143 15.95 -24.07 -1.33
CA ALA A 143 16.50 -24.94 -2.35
C ALA A 143 17.82 -24.40 -2.96
N LEU A 144 18.16 -23.14 -2.70
CA LEU A 144 19.41 -22.52 -3.14
C LEU A 144 20.44 -22.57 -1.99
N PRO A 145 21.54 -23.34 -2.11
CA PRO A 145 22.50 -23.53 -1.02
C PRO A 145 23.05 -22.23 -0.44
N LEU A 146 23.22 -21.20 -1.28
CA LEU A 146 23.67 -19.88 -0.84
C LEU A 146 22.66 -19.20 0.10
N LEU A 147 21.36 -19.32 -0.17
CA LEU A 147 20.31 -18.66 0.60
C LEU A 147 19.98 -19.41 1.90
N ASP A 148 20.15 -20.74 1.90
CA ASP A 148 19.98 -21.57 3.11
C ASP A 148 21.22 -21.55 4.03
N ALA A 149 22.37 -21.09 3.53
CA ALA A 149 23.61 -21.03 4.29
C ALA A 149 23.44 -20.23 5.59
N PRO A 150 23.85 -20.78 6.75
CA PRO A 150 23.73 -20.08 8.02
C PRO A 150 24.77 -18.95 8.11
N VAL A 151 24.30 -17.75 8.42
CA VAL A 151 25.10 -16.57 8.71
C VAL A 151 24.68 -16.07 10.09
N ALA A 152 25.61 -16.08 11.05
CA ALA A 152 25.35 -15.66 12.44
C ALA A 152 24.09 -16.32 13.06
N GLY A 153 23.86 -17.61 12.76
CA GLY A 153 22.76 -18.40 13.35
C GLY A 153 21.43 -18.36 12.60
N LEU A 154 21.32 -17.59 11.49
CA LEU A 154 20.12 -17.54 10.65
C LEU A 154 20.47 -17.80 9.18
N PRO A 155 19.58 -18.40 8.36
CA PRO A 155 19.80 -18.52 6.92
C PRO A 155 19.99 -17.15 6.27
N LEU A 156 20.84 -17.06 5.24
CA LEU A 156 21.04 -15.82 4.47
C LEU A 156 19.72 -15.24 3.94
N ALA A 157 18.75 -16.08 3.57
CA ALA A 157 17.41 -15.68 3.19
C ALA A 157 16.74 -14.78 4.24
N ALA A 158 16.86 -15.10 5.53
CA ALA A 158 16.29 -14.31 6.62
C ALA A 158 16.97 -12.94 6.74
N TRP A 159 18.29 -12.88 6.57
CA TRP A 159 19.01 -11.60 6.53
C TRP A 159 18.58 -10.73 5.35
N LEU A 160 18.40 -11.32 4.16
CA LEU A 160 17.86 -10.61 3.01
C LEU A 160 16.43 -10.12 3.28
N GLN A 161 15.63 -10.89 4.01
CA GLN A 161 14.29 -10.50 4.42
C GLN A 161 14.34 -9.25 5.32
N TYR A 162 15.21 -9.21 6.33
CA TYR A 162 15.36 -8.05 7.22
C TYR A 162 15.94 -6.83 6.51
N ALA A 163 17.01 -7.03 5.74
CA ALA A 163 17.67 -5.96 4.99
C ALA A 163 16.72 -5.33 3.97
N SER A 164 16.00 -6.14 3.19
CA SER A 164 15.01 -5.63 2.23
C SER A 164 13.84 -4.91 2.90
N SER A 165 13.45 -5.32 4.11
CA SER A 165 12.44 -4.60 4.89
C SER A 165 12.91 -3.22 5.30
N ALA A 166 14.12 -3.14 5.87
CA ALA A 166 14.70 -1.88 6.30
C ALA A 166 14.93 -0.93 5.10
N LEU A 167 15.48 -1.46 4.01
CA LEU A 167 15.73 -0.70 2.78
C LEU A 167 14.43 -0.25 2.10
N GLY A 168 13.41 -1.10 2.05
CA GLY A 168 12.09 -0.76 1.49
C GLY A 168 11.42 0.37 2.26
N LEU A 169 11.43 0.29 3.60
CA LEU A 169 10.90 1.36 4.45
C LEU A 169 11.70 2.66 4.32
N ALA A 170 13.04 2.57 4.34
CA ALA A 170 13.90 3.73 4.14
C ALA A 170 13.66 4.40 2.78
N GLY A 171 13.46 3.60 1.72
CA GLY A 171 13.11 4.09 0.39
C GLY A 171 11.77 4.83 0.36
N LEU A 172 10.74 4.29 1.00
CA LEU A 172 9.43 4.94 1.12
C LEU A 172 9.50 6.25 1.92
N VAL A 173 10.16 6.25 3.07
CA VAL A 173 10.35 7.45 3.91
C VAL A 173 11.18 8.50 3.17
N GLY A 174 12.30 8.10 2.57
CA GLY A 174 13.16 8.99 1.80
C GLY A 174 12.43 9.62 0.61
N TYR A 175 11.63 8.83 -0.12
CA TYR A 175 10.80 9.34 -1.20
C TYR A 175 9.70 10.29 -0.70
N ALA A 176 9.03 9.96 0.41
CA ALA A 176 8.00 10.81 1.00
C ALA A 176 8.57 12.16 1.47
N LEU A 177 9.74 12.16 2.11
CA LEU A 177 10.47 13.38 2.51
C LEU A 177 10.89 14.19 1.29
N TRP A 178 11.52 13.55 0.30
CA TRP A 178 11.92 14.20 -0.95
C TRP A 178 10.72 14.85 -1.66
N TRP A 179 9.59 14.13 -1.73
CA TRP A 179 8.34 14.63 -2.30
C TRP A 179 7.80 15.82 -1.50
N PHE A 180 7.76 15.72 -0.18
CA PHE A 180 7.24 16.78 0.71
C PHE A 180 8.06 18.07 0.61
N LEU A 181 9.39 17.94 0.57
CA LEU A 181 10.32 19.07 0.50
C LEU A 181 10.29 19.77 -0.86
N ARG A 182 10.01 19.04 -1.96
CA ARG A 182 10.02 19.60 -3.32
C ARG A 182 8.66 20.04 -3.84
N ARG A 183 7.56 19.59 -3.24
CA ARG A 183 6.21 19.95 -3.70
C ARG A 183 5.80 21.31 -3.13
N PRO A 184 5.42 22.27 -4.00
CA PRO A 184 4.84 23.52 -3.53
C PRO A 184 3.49 23.25 -2.87
N ARG A 185 3.10 24.16 -1.97
CA ARG A 185 1.75 24.16 -1.40
C ARG A 185 0.79 24.73 -2.44
N THR A 186 -0.38 24.12 -2.54
CA THR A 186 -1.52 24.64 -3.30
C THR A 186 -2.58 25.05 -2.28
N PRO A 187 -2.73 26.37 -2.01
CA PRO A 187 -3.65 26.86 -0.99
C PRO A 187 -5.07 26.36 -1.21
N SER A 188 -5.77 26.06 -0.11
CA SER A 188 -7.12 25.49 -0.21
C SER A 188 -8.19 26.48 -0.71
N GLY A 189 -7.89 27.78 -0.74
CA GLY A 189 -8.78 28.82 -1.27
C GLY A 189 -8.90 28.84 -2.79
N ASP A 190 -7.93 28.27 -3.52
CA ASP A 190 -7.92 28.26 -4.99
C ASP A 190 -8.75 27.10 -5.59
N ALA A 191 -9.15 26.15 -4.75
CA ALA A 191 -10.04 25.07 -5.14
C ALA A 191 -11.49 25.58 -5.03
N GLY A 192 -12.22 25.61 -6.14
CA GLY A 192 -13.57 26.16 -6.22
C GLY A 192 -14.60 25.57 -5.23
N PRO A 193 -15.87 25.99 -5.29
CA PRO A 193 -16.89 25.83 -4.24
C PRO A 193 -17.18 24.41 -3.71
N ARG A 194 -16.64 23.36 -4.34
CA ARG A 194 -16.92 21.95 -4.05
C ARG A 194 -15.90 21.26 -3.13
N SER A 195 -14.76 21.88 -2.82
CA SER A 195 -13.86 21.39 -1.77
C SER A 195 -14.24 22.00 -0.43
N GLY A 196 -15.42 21.63 0.08
CA GLY A 196 -15.80 21.98 1.46
C GLY A 196 -14.77 21.39 2.44
N ARG A 197 -14.46 22.13 3.51
CA ARG A 197 -13.70 21.57 4.64
C ARG A 197 -14.41 20.29 5.11
N PRO A 198 -13.68 19.20 5.42
CA PRO A 198 -14.33 17.98 5.89
C PRO A 198 -15.10 18.28 7.17
N HIS A 199 -16.23 17.61 7.34
CA HIS A 199 -17.02 17.73 8.55
C HIS A 199 -16.15 17.36 9.78
N PRO A 200 -16.21 18.11 10.90
CA PRO A 200 -15.36 17.85 12.06
C PRO A 200 -15.41 16.40 12.56
N LEU A 201 -16.58 15.76 12.50
CA LEU A 201 -16.74 14.34 12.85
C LEU A 201 -15.90 13.41 11.96
N VAL A 202 -15.70 13.73 10.68
CA VAL A 202 -14.86 12.93 9.77
C VAL A 202 -13.39 13.06 10.17
N VAL A 203 -12.95 14.27 10.55
CA VAL A 203 -11.60 14.50 11.05
C VAL A 203 -11.37 13.72 12.35
N VAL A 204 -12.29 13.85 13.31
CA VAL A 204 -12.21 13.12 14.59
C VAL A 204 -12.19 11.61 14.35
N ALA A 205 -13.13 11.08 13.56
CA ALA A 205 -13.20 9.66 13.22
C ALA A 205 -11.91 9.16 12.56
N PHE A 206 -11.36 9.92 11.61
CA PHE A 206 -10.10 9.55 10.95
C PHE A 206 -8.95 9.42 11.95
N TRP A 207 -8.77 10.40 12.83
CA TRP A 207 -7.66 10.40 13.80
C TRP A 207 -7.86 9.39 14.92
N THR A 208 -9.11 9.17 15.39
CA THR A 208 -9.39 8.15 16.41
C THR A 208 -9.18 6.73 15.85
N THR A 209 -9.65 6.45 14.63
CA THR A 209 -9.37 5.17 13.96
C THR A 209 -7.88 4.98 13.73
N THR A 210 -7.16 6.02 13.27
CA THR A 210 -5.71 5.96 13.05
C THR A 210 -4.97 5.66 14.37
N ALA A 211 -5.30 6.37 15.44
CA ALA A 211 -4.70 6.15 16.76
C ALA A 211 -5.00 4.74 17.30
N ALA A 212 -6.22 4.25 17.15
CA ALA A 212 -6.60 2.90 17.54
C ALA A 212 -5.82 1.83 16.77
N LEU A 213 -5.68 1.96 15.44
CA LEU A 213 -4.90 1.04 14.62
C LEU A 213 -3.42 1.05 15.01
N LEU A 214 -2.84 2.23 15.22
CA LEU A 214 -1.46 2.35 15.70
C LEU A 214 -1.27 1.69 17.07
N ALA A 215 -2.22 1.89 18.00
CA ALA A 215 -2.18 1.26 19.31
C ALA A 215 -2.27 -0.27 19.20
N ILE A 216 -3.15 -0.81 18.34
CA ILE A 216 -3.24 -2.25 18.09
C ILE A 216 -1.91 -2.78 17.55
N VAL A 217 -1.31 -2.11 16.56
CA VAL A 217 -0.01 -2.50 15.99
C VAL A 217 1.09 -2.47 17.06
N LEU A 218 1.15 -1.42 17.88
CA LEU A 218 2.12 -1.29 18.97
C LEU A 218 1.97 -2.40 20.01
N VAL A 219 0.73 -2.70 20.44
CA VAL A 219 0.45 -3.77 21.41
C VAL A 219 0.78 -5.14 20.82
N ALA A 220 0.41 -5.41 19.57
CA ALA A 220 0.73 -6.65 18.89
C ALA A 220 2.25 -6.85 18.74
N THR A 221 2.98 -5.78 18.42
CA THR A 221 4.45 -5.82 18.31
C THR A 221 5.12 -6.02 19.67
N ALA A 222 4.63 -5.36 20.73
CA ALA A 222 5.17 -5.51 22.09
C ALA A 222 5.04 -6.96 22.62
N ARG A 223 3.95 -7.66 22.27
CA ARG A 223 3.73 -9.07 22.63
C ARG A 223 4.63 -10.06 21.89
N ILE A 224 5.29 -9.65 20.82
CA ILE A 224 6.23 -10.48 20.06
C ILE A 224 7.65 -10.35 20.63
N VAL A 225 7.95 -9.23 21.32
CA VAL A 225 9.27 -8.91 21.86
C VAL A 225 9.42 -9.31 23.34
N LEU A 226 8.32 -9.52 24.05
CA LEU A 226 8.26 -10.01 25.45
C LEU A 226 7.91 -11.49 25.49
#